data_AF-A0AAV7BCR6-F1
#
_entry.id   AF-A0AAV7BCR6-F1
#
_cell.length_a   1.000
_cell.length_b   1.000
_cell.length_c   1.000
_cell.angle_alpha   90.00
_cell.angle_beta   90.00
_cell.angle_gamma   90.00
#
_symmetry.space_group_name_H-M   'P 1'
#
loop_
_entity.id
_entity.type
_entity.pdbx_description
1 polymer ?
#
loop_
_entity_poly.entity_id
_entity_poly.type
_entity_poly.pdbx_seq_one_letter_code
_entity_poly.pdbx_strand_id
1 'polypeptide(L)'
;QIYGNRQIVLEKEETEELKRFDDPSLVLVGFKPVSLLKKHHFIRPAQFVYPEESLVSGSSTLFHALLIKCLERQVMAICRYTPRRNTPPRFVALVPQEEKLDDENVQIKPPGFNLIFMPYADDIRKIDYPEIVPANDEQVHKMKEIVHKLRFRYRSESFENPVLQQHFRNLEALALDLMEPEPIEDLTLPKTDMIDNRLGSLSEEFKELVYPPGYNPESKAVKRKQADGSSQAGKKAKTESSISEAELKAYVKNGTLGKLTVPVLKEACRTYGLKGGKKQELVDALVDYFNKN
;
A
#
# COMPACT_ATOMS: atom_id res chain seq x y z
N GLN A 1 -22.75 18.34 -17.14
CA GLN A 1 -22.66 18.15 -15.67
C GLN A 1 -22.81 19.49 -14.97
N ILE A 2 -23.24 19.55 -13.71
CA ILE A 2 -23.39 20.80 -12.95
C ILE A 2 -22.41 20.80 -11.79
N TYR A 3 -21.61 21.87 -11.67
CA TYR A 3 -20.68 22.07 -10.56
C TYR A 3 -20.88 23.48 -10.00
N GLY A 4 -21.14 23.61 -8.69
CA GLY A 4 -21.26 24.91 -8.01
C GLY A 4 -22.26 25.88 -8.66
N ASN A 5 -23.44 25.39 -9.04
CA ASN A 5 -24.49 26.13 -9.76
C ASN A 5 -24.13 26.58 -11.19
N ARG A 6 -23.06 26.05 -11.78
CA ARG A 6 -22.70 26.27 -13.19
C ARG A 6 -22.91 25.00 -14.01
N GLN A 7 -23.69 25.12 -15.08
CA GLN A 7 -23.88 24.04 -16.04
C GLN A 7 -22.73 24.02 -17.05
N ILE A 8 -22.08 22.86 -17.18
CA ILE A 8 -21.07 22.57 -18.19
C ILE A 8 -21.69 21.60 -19.19
N VAL A 9 -21.84 22.06 -20.43
CA VAL A 9 -22.34 21.28 -21.56
C VAL A 9 -21.14 20.94 -22.44
N LEU A 10 -21.00 19.66 -22.76
CA LEU A 10 -20.00 19.14 -23.68
C LEU A 10 -20.69 18.15 -24.62
N GLU A 11 -20.32 18.19 -25.89
CA GLU A 11 -20.72 17.19 -26.87
C GLU A 11 -20.01 15.87 -26.61
N LYS A 12 -20.57 14.77 -27.13
CA LYS A 12 -19.97 13.44 -26.98
C LYS A 12 -18.54 13.40 -27.51
N GLU A 13 -18.28 14.07 -28.63
CA GLU A 13 -16.95 14.15 -29.25
C GLU A 13 -15.93 14.85 -28.34
N GLU A 14 -16.32 15.96 -27.72
CA GLU A 14 -15.47 16.70 -26.77
C GLU A 14 -15.14 15.84 -25.53
N THR A 15 -16.09 15.02 -25.07
CA THR A 15 -15.86 14.11 -23.92
C THR A 15 -14.90 12.95 -24.22
N GLU A 16 -14.72 12.61 -25.49
CA GLU A 16 -13.76 11.62 -25.94
C GLU A 16 -12.40 12.26 -26.26
N GLU A 17 -12.42 13.45 -26.86
CA GLU A 17 -11.23 14.23 -27.16
C GLU A 17 -10.46 14.62 -25.91
N LEU A 18 -11.15 15.00 -24.81
CA LEU A 18 -10.49 15.33 -23.53
C LEU A 18 -9.65 14.17 -22.96
N LYS A 19 -9.91 12.93 -23.38
CA LYS A 19 -9.18 11.72 -22.93
C LYS A 19 -8.05 11.35 -23.87
N ARG A 20 -7.91 12.02 -25.02
CA ARG A 20 -6.90 11.71 -26.04
C ARG A 20 -5.60 12.42 -25.70
N PHE A 21 -4.54 11.64 -25.55
CA PHE A 21 -3.18 12.14 -25.29
C PHE A 21 -2.23 11.62 -26.36
N ASP A 22 -2.10 10.30 -26.45
CA ASP A 22 -1.25 9.61 -27.43
C ASP A 22 -2.09 8.64 -28.28
N ASP A 23 -1.51 8.20 -29.39
CA ASP A 23 -2.02 7.04 -30.12
C ASP A 23 -1.69 5.73 -29.38
N PRO A 24 -2.44 4.64 -29.64
CA PRO A 24 -2.23 3.35 -28.99
C PRO A 24 -0.82 2.85 -29.22
N SER A 25 -0.03 2.79 -28.15
CA SER A 25 1.40 2.51 -28.26
C SER A 25 2.00 2.19 -26.89
N LEU A 26 3.21 1.64 -26.94
CA LEU A 26 4.06 1.42 -25.78
C LEU A 26 5.37 2.15 -26.04
N VAL A 27 5.49 3.37 -25.51
CA VAL A 27 6.63 4.25 -25.76
C VAL A 27 7.67 4.07 -24.67
N LEU A 28 8.87 3.64 -25.05
CA LEU A 28 9.99 3.50 -24.12
C LEU A 28 10.42 4.87 -23.59
N VAL A 29 10.47 5.01 -22.27
CA VAL A 29 10.94 6.22 -21.58
C VAL A 29 12.38 6.05 -21.12
N GLY A 30 12.74 4.84 -20.65
CA GLY A 30 14.09 4.53 -20.21
C GLY A 30 14.14 3.24 -19.39
N PHE A 31 15.26 3.00 -18.71
CA PHE A 31 15.47 1.81 -17.88
C PHE A 31 15.69 2.19 -16.42
N LYS A 32 15.15 1.40 -15.49
CA LYS A 32 15.35 1.55 -14.05
C LYS A 32 15.72 0.20 -13.41
N PRO A 33 16.49 0.17 -12.32
CA PRO A 33 16.75 -1.06 -11.58
C PRO A 33 15.45 -1.69 -11.04
N VAL A 34 15.34 -3.02 -11.11
CA VAL A 34 14.16 -3.76 -10.62
C VAL A 34 13.94 -3.54 -9.12
N SER A 35 14.99 -3.29 -8.35
CA SER A 35 14.93 -3.00 -6.90
C SER A 35 14.09 -1.76 -6.53
N LEU A 36 13.90 -0.81 -7.46
CA LEU A 36 13.04 0.36 -7.24
C LEU A 36 11.54 0.04 -7.34
N LEU A 37 11.18 -1.11 -7.92
CA LEU A 37 9.80 -1.54 -8.02
C LEU A 37 9.35 -2.17 -6.70
N LYS A 38 8.44 -1.49 -5.99
CA LYS A 38 7.92 -1.96 -4.71
C LYS A 38 6.75 -2.90 -4.91
N LYS A 39 6.76 -4.04 -4.23
CA LYS A 39 5.69 -5.07 -4.30
C LYS A 39 4.30 -4.54 -3.91
N HIS A 40 4.22 -3.59 -2.99
CA HIS A 40 2.96 -2.99 -2.53
C HIS A 40 2.39 -1.90 -3.45
N HIS A 41 3.09 -1.54 -4.55
CA HIS A 41 2.56 -0.61 -5.55
C HIS A 41 1.66 -1.31 -6.60
N PHE A 42 1.04 -2.43 -6.24
CA PHE A 42 0.10 -3.14 -7.10
C PHE A 42 -1.22 -2.37 -7.21
N ILE A 43 -1.71 -2.18 -8.44
CA ILE A 43 -3.01 -1.52 -8.71
C ILE A 43 -3.99 -2.46 -9.38
N ARG A 44 -3.49 -3.18 -10.40
CA ARG A 44 -4.30 -4.02 -11.28
C ARG A 44 -3.46 -5.17 -11.81
N PRO A 45 -4.09 -6.25 -12.30
CA PRO A 45 -3.37 -7.40 -12.85
C PRO A 45 -2.35 -6.99 -13.91
N ALA A 46 -1.15 -7.57 -13.81
CA ALA A 46 -0.11 -7.38 -14.79
C ALA A 46 -0.52 -8.01 -16.13
N GLN A 47 0.02 -7.49 -17.22
CA GLN A 47 -0.11 -8.08 -18.55
C GLN A 47 1.20 -8.73 -18.95
N PHE A 48 1.17 -9.57 -19.97
CA PHE A 48 2.38 -10.19 -20.51
C PHE A 48 2.63 -9.66 -21.93
N VAL A 49 3.88 -9.27 -22.20
CA VAL A 49 4.30 -8.77 -23.51
C VAL A 49 5.17 -9.81 -24.17
N TYR A 50 4.84 -10.12 -25.42
CA TYR A 50 5.54 -11.06 -26.29
C TYR A 50 5.66 -10.45 -27.69
N PRO A 51 6.74 -10.73 -28.45
CA PRO A 51 6.93 -10.14 -29.77
C PRO A 51 5.94 -10.71 -30.79
N GLU A 52 5.43 -9.83 -31.66
CA GLU A 52 4.53 -10.18 -32.76
C GLU A 52 5.26 -10.00 -34.10
N GLU A 53 5.97 -11.05 -34.54
CA GLU A 53 6.80 -11.05 -35.76
C GLU A 53 5.97 -10.87 -37.05
N SER A 54 4.69 -11.28 -37.01
CA SER A 54 3.78 -11.24 -38.15
C SER A 54 3.50 -9.82 -38.66
N LEU A 55 3.56 -8.82 -37.76
CA LEU A 55 3.29 -7.42 -38.08
C LEU A 55 4.55 -6.66 -38.50
N VAL A 56 5.67 -6.89 -37.81
CA VAL A 56 6.94 -6.20 -38.06
C VAL A 56 8.09 -7.21 -37.95
N SER A 57 8.73 -7.50 -39.08
CA SER A 57 9.89 -8.40 -39.12
C SER A 57 11.10 -7.80 -38.40
N GLY A 58 11.82 -8.63 -37.65
CA GLY A 58 12.93 -8.27 -36.77
C GLY A 58 12.53 -7.98 -35.33
N SER A 59 11.24 -7.98 -35.01
CA SER A 59 10.72 -7.68 -33.67
C SER A 59 11.19 -8.70 -32.64
N SER A 60 11.15 -9.98 -32.97
CA SER A 60 11.56 -11.08 -32.08
C SER A 60 13.04 -10.99 -31.73
N THR A 61 13.88 -10.67 -32.72
CA THR A 61 15.33 -10.49 -32.52
C THR A 61 15.63 -9.34 -31.57
N LEU A 62 15.03 -8.17 -31.80
CA LEU A 62 15.22 -7.00 -30.94
C LEU A 62 14.64 -7.21 -29.54
N PHE A 63 13.45 -7.80 -29.45
CA PHE A 63 12.80 -8.12 -28.19
C PHE A 63 13.65 -9.09 -27.35
N HIS A 64 14.18 -10.14 -27.97
CA HIS A 64 15.03 -11.12 -27.30
C HIS A 64 16.36 -10.50 -26.82
N ALA A 65 16.98 -9.65 -27.65
CA ALA A 65 18.18 -8.92 -27.23
C ALA A 65 17.90 -8.01 -26.03
N LEU A 66 16.75 -7.31 -26.01
CA LEU A 66 16.34 -6.47 -24.90
C LEU A 66 16.06 -7.30 -23.63
N LEU A 67 15.41 -8.46 -23.77
CA LEU A 67 15.15 -9.38 -22.67
C LEU A 67 16.43 -9.86 -22.00
N ILE A 68 17.39 -10.36 -22.79
CA ILE A 68 18.68 -10.83 -22.28
C ILE A 68 19.41 -9.69 -21.55
N LYS A 69 19.51 -8.50 -22.16
CA LYS A 69 20.23 -7.38 -21.55
C LYS A 69 19.54 -6.82 -20.30
N CYS A 70 18.22 -6.85 -20.24
CA CYS A 70 17.48 -6.47 -19.03
C CYS A 70 17.69 -7.47 -17.89
N LEU A 71 17.71 -8.77 -18.18
CA LEU A 71 18.02 -9.83 -17.20
C LEU A 71 19.45 -9.70 -16.67
N GLU A 72 20.45 -9.59 -17.56
CA GLU A 72 21.86 -9.43 -17.19
C GLU A 72 22.09 -8.22 -16.27
N ARG A 73 21.44 -7.09 -16.58
CA ARG A 73 21.64 -5.83 -15.85
C ARG A 73 20.68 -5.63 -14.68
N GLN A 74 19.75 -6.55 -14.45
CA GLN A 74 18.71 -6.44 -13.42
C GLN A 74 17.92 -5.13 -13.51
N VAL A 75 17.56 -4.74 -14.73
CA VAL A 75 16.79 -3.53 -15.04
C VAL A 75 15.43 -3.87 -15.65
N MET A 76 14.46 -2.99 -15.41
CA MET A 76 13.15 -2.97 -16.05
C MET A 76 13.06 -1.80 -17.02
N ALA A 77 12.36 -1.98 -18.13
CA ALA A 77 12.06 -0.89 -19.06
C ALA A 77 10.81 -0.15 -18.57
N ILE A 78 10.92 1.17 -18.42
CA ILE A 78 9.80 2.04 -18.08
C ILE A 78 9.21 2.56 -19.37
N CYS A 79 7.91 2.35 -19.54
CA CYS A 79 7.20 2.73 -20.75
C CYS A 79 5.95 3.55 -20.41
N ARG A 80 5.59 4.44 -21.33
CA ARG A 80 4.28 5.09 -21.36
C ARG A 80 3.36 4.22 -22.21
N TYR A 81 2.32 3.68 -21.58
CA TYR A 81 1.41 2.73 -22.19
C TYR A 81 0.04 3.36 -22.43
N THR A 82 -0.39 3.32 -23.68
CA THR A 82 -1.70 3.78 -24.14
C THR A 82 -2.39 2.60 -24.84
N PRO A 83 -3.37 1.94 -24.20
CA PRO A 83 -3.93 0.69 -24.73
C PRO A 83 -4.82 0.88 -25.97
N ARG A 84 -5.54 2.01 -26.05
CA ARG A 84 -6.49 2.31 -27.13
C ARG A 84 -6.66 3.82 -27.28
N ARG A 85 -7.25 4.26 -28.39
CA ARG A 85 -7.52 5.68 -28.66
C ARG A 85 -8.44 6.25 -27.56
N ASN A 86 -8.31 7.56 -27.32
CA ASN A 86 -9.09 8.29 -26.30
C ASN A 86 -8.98 7.69 -24.89
N THR A 87 -7.81 7.14 -24.54
CA THR A 87 -7.52 6.66 -23.19
C THR A 87 -6.28 7.37 -22.65
N PRO A 88 -6.32 7.90 -21.42
CA PRO A 88 -5.14 8.51 -20.82
C PRO A 88 -3.97 7.51 -20.68
N PRO A 89 -2.73 7.94 -20.94
CA PRO A 89 -1.57 7.08 -20.83
C PRO A 89 -1.31 6.71 -19.36
N ARG A 90 -0.70 5.56 -19.15
CA ARG A 90 -0.20 5.15 -17.83
C ARG A 90 1.26 4.77 -17.90
N PHE A 91 2.00 5.04 -16.84
CA PHE A 91 3.34 4.48 -16.71
C PHE A 91 3.27 3.00 -16.34
N VAL A 92 4.06 2.20 -17.04
CA VAL A 92 4.20 0.76 -16.81
C VAL A 92 5.68 0.41 -16.71
N ALA A 93 5.97 -0.63 -15.94
CA ALA A 93 7.27 -1.25 -15.87
C ALA A 93 7.22 -2.60 -16.59
N LEU A 94 8.03 -2.76 -17.62
CA LEU A 94 8.31 -4.03 -18.28
C LEU A 94 9.42 -4.74 -17.51
N VAL A 95 9.03 -5.66 -16.63
CA VAL A 95 9.97 -6.47 -15.85
C VAL A 95 10.35 -7.70 -16.66
N PRO A 96 11.65 -7.94 -16.93
CA PRO A 96 12.07 -9.10 -17.71
C PRO A 96 11.75 -10.40 -16.97
N GLN A 97 11.27 -11.39 -17.71
CA GLN A 97 10.96 -12.73 -17.23
C GLN A 97 11.71 -13.76 -18.06
N GLU A 98 12.55 -14.54 -17.38
CA GLU A 98 13.21 -15.72 -17.94
C GLU A 98 12.22 -16.89 -18.02
N GLU A 99 12.42 -17.74 -19.02
CA GLU A 99 11.66 -18.97 -19.18
C GLU A 99 11.95 -19.94 -18.03
N LYS A 100 10.90 -20.62 -17.55
CA LYS A 100 11.05 -21.71 -16.59
C LYS A 100 10.16 -22.88 -16.98
N LEU A 101 10.78 -24.03 -17.19
CA LEU A 101 10.13 -25.32 -17.37
C LEU A 101 10.11 -26.08 -16.04
N ASP A 102 9.13 -26.97 -15.86
CA ASP A 102 9.14 -27.95 -14.78
C ASP A 102 9.86 -29.26 -15.16
N ASP A 103 9.85 -30.22 -14.25
CA ASP A 103 10.48 -31.53 -14.42
C ASP A 103 9.80 -32.37 -15.54
N GLU A 104 8.59 -32.00 -15.95
CA GLU A 104 7.80 -32.64 -17.02
C GLU A 104 7.92 -31.89 -18.36
N ASN A 105 8.80 -30.88 -18.45
CA ASN A 105 8.96 -29.96 -19.58
C ASN A 105 7.72 -29.08 -19.89
N VAL A 106 6.81 -28.91 -18.93
CA VAL A 106 5.71 -27.95 -19.03
C VAL A 106 6.21 -26.56 -18.69
N GLN A 107 5.84 -25.58 -19.51
CA GLN A 107 6.24 -24.19 -19.31
C GLN A 107 5.47 -23.56 -18.14
N ILE A 108 6.14 -23.40 -16.99
CA ILE A 108 5.59 -22.70 -15.82
C ILE A 108 5.65 -21.18 -16.02
N LYS A 109 6.74 -20.67 -16.60
CA LYS A 109 6.93 -19.24 -16.87
C LYS A 109 7.35 -19.03 -18.31
N PRO A 110 6.58 -18.28 -19.11
CA PRO A 110 6.96 -17.93 -20.48
C PRO A 110 8.08 -16.88 -20.52
N PRO A 111 8.98 -16.89 -21.52
CA PRO A 111 9.97 -15.84 -21.72
C PRO A 111 9.33 -14.55 -22.24
N GLY A 112 9.61 -13.41 -21.62
CA GLY A 112 9.06 -12.13 -22.07
C GLY A 112 9.13 -11.02 -21.03
N PHE A 113 8.19 -10.06 -21.09
CA PHE A 113 8.11 -9.00 -20.08
C PHE A 113 6.75 -9.01 -19.38
N ASN A 114 6.80 -8.94 -18.05
CA ASN A 114 5.64 -8.62 -17.24
C ASN A 114 5.42 -7.10 -17.30
N LEU A 115 4.30 -6.67 -17.88
CA LEU A 115 3.84 -5.29 -17.88
C LEU A 115 3.09 -5.01 -16.58
N ILE A 116 3.79 -4.34 -15.66
CA ILE A 116 3.28 -3.98 -14.34
C ILE A 116 2.86 -2.51 -14.35
N PHE A 117 1.61 -2.23 -14.00
CA PHE A 117 1.08 -0.88 -13.92
C PHE A 117 1.62 -0.15 -12.69
N MET A 118 2.16 1.06 -12.87
CA MET A 118 2.67 1.88 -11.78
C MET A 118 1.65 2.92 -11.33
N PRO A 119 1.56 3.20 -10.02
CA PRO A 119 0.57 4.14 -9.49
C PRO A 119 0.98 5.58 -9.80
N TYR A 120 -0.02 6.39 -10.15
CA TYR A 120 0.11 7.83 -10.06
C TYR A 120 -0.02 8.28 -8.60
N ALA A 121 0.29 9.55 -8.35
CA ALA A 121 0.17 10.12 -7.01
C ALA A 121 -1.25 9.97 -6.44
N ASP A 122 -2.28 10.09 -7.29
CA ASP A 122 -3.69 9.97 -6.92
C ASP A 122 -4.10 8.55 -6.49
N ASP A 123 -3.37 7.52 -6.94
CA ASP A 123 -3.61 6.13 -6.57
C ASP A 123 -3.06 5.80 -5.16
N ILE A 124 -2.16 6.63 -4.63
CA ILE A 124 -1.49 6.39 -3.34
C ILE A 124 -2.30 7.03 -2.21
N ARG A 125 -2.78 6.20 -1.28
CA ARG A 125 -3.51 6.65 -0.09
C ARG A 125 -2.53 6.89 1.07
N LYS A 126 -2.53 8.11 1.60
CA LYS A 126 -1.81 8.44 2.84
C LYS A 126 -2.56 7.85 4.03
N ILE A 127 -1.82 7.25 4.95
CA ILE A 127 -2.35 6.62 6.16
C ILE A 127 -1.64 7.28 7.34
N ASP A 128 -2.41 7.65 8.36
CA ASP A 128 -1.85 8.11 9.64
C ASP A 128 -1.44 6.87 10.45
N TYR A 129 -0.15 6.79 10.77
CA TYR A 129 0.39 5.67 11.50
C TYR A 129 0.29 5.92 13.01
N PRO A 130 -0.23 4.97 13.80
CA PRO A 130 -0.08 5.03 15.25
C PRO A 130 1.40 4.85 15.61
N GLU A 131 1.72 5.12 16.88
CA GLU A 131 3.04 4.84 17.43
C GLU A 131 3.41 3.36 17.21
N ILE A 132 4.58 3.12 16.65
CA ILE A 132 5.04 1.77 16.32
C ILE A 132 5.59 1.14 17.60
N VAL A 133 4.86 0.17 18.14
CA VAL A 133 5.33 -0.65 19.26
C VAL A 133 5.93 -1.94 18.68
N PRO A 134 7.26 -2.11 18.69
CA PRO A 134 7.89 -3.33 18.22
C PRO A 134 7.64 -4.49 19.21
N ALA A 135 7.51 -5.70 18.67
CA ALA A 135 7.49 -6.92 19.47
C ALA A 135 8.90 -7.24 20.02
N ASN A 136 8.96 -7.95 21.14
CA ASN A 136 10.23 -8.43 21.69
C ASN A 136 10.74 -9.67 20.91
N ASP A 137 12.02 -10.01 21.07
CA ASP A 137 12.64 -11.12 20.34
C ASP A 137 11.99 -12.49 20.67
N GLU A 138 11.50 -12.66 21.89
CA GLU A 138 10.83 -13.89 22.35
C GLU A 138 9.48 -14.10 21.63
N GLN A 139 8.65 -13.07 21.53
CA GLN A 139 7.40 -13.06 20.77
C GLN A 139 7.66 -13.34 19.29
N VAL A 140 8.70 -12.71 18.71
CA VAL A 140 9.09 -12.96 17.32
C VAL A 140 9.53 -14.40 17.12
N HIS A 141 10.31 -14.97 18.04
CA HIS A 141 10.76 -16.36 17.96
C HIS A 141 9.57 -17.34 18.03
N LYS A 142 8.64 -17.14 18.97
CA LYS A 142 7.45 -17.98 19.09
C LYS A 142 6.54 -17.88 17.86
N MET A 143 6.37 -16.69 17.29
CA MET A 143 5.64 -16.53 16.03
C MET A 143 6.35 -17.23 14.85
N LYS A 144 7.70 -17.25 14.80
CA LYS A 144 8.45 -18.01 13.79
C LYS A 144 8.19 -19.51 13.89
N GLU A 145 8.09 -20.07 15.09
CA GLU A 145 7.75 -21.49 15.30
C GLU A 145 6.34 -21.81 14.77
N ILE A 146 5.36 -20.95 15.06
CA ILE A 146 4.00 -21.04 14.54
C ILE A 146 3.99 -21.01 13.00
N VAL A 147 4.66 -20.02 12.39
CA VAL A 147 4.76 -19.90 10.92
C VAL A 147 5.44 -21.12 10.31
N HIS A 148 6.47 -21.67 10.95
CA HIS A 148 7.16 -22.86 10.48
C HIS A 148 6.25 -24.09 10.52
N LYS A 149 5.49 -24.28 11.62
CA LYS A 149 4.52 -25.36 11.74
C LYS A 149 3.40 -25.23 10.70
N LEU A 150 2.95 -24.03 10.37
CA LEU A 150 1.88 -23.82 9.37
C LEU A 150 2.37 -23.70 7.93
N ARG A 151 3.65 -23.98 7.68
CA ARG A 151 4.22 -23.90 6.33
C ARG A 151 3.58 -24.93 5.40
N PHE A 152 3.16 -24.46 4.24
CA PHE A 152 2.72 -25.27 3.11
C PHE A 152 3.25 -24.69 1.79
N ARG A 153 3.21 -25.49 0.71
CA ARG A 153 3.66 -25.07 -0.62
C ARG A 153 2.49 -24.46 -1.39
N TYR A 154 2.48 -23.14 -1.55
CA TYR A 154 1.49 -22.44 -2.36
C TYR A 154 1.71 -22.69 -3.86
N ARG A 155 0.62 -22.94 -4.60
CA ARG A 155 0.56 -22.89 -6.07
C ARG A 155 -0.63 -22.01 -6.48
N SER A 156 -0.54 -21.36 -7.63
CA SER A 156 -1.61 -20.52 -8.17
C SER A 156 -2.90 -21.29 -8.44
N GLU A 157 -2.79 -22.58 -8.74
CA GLU A 157 -3.90 -23.49 -9.07
C GLU A 157 -4.46 -24.23 -7.84
N SER A 158 -3.92 -23.98 -6.64
CA SER A 158 -4.32 -24.73 -5.45
C SER A 158 -5.75 -24.46 -4.98
N PHE A 159 -6.37 -23.38 -5.44
CA PHE A 159 -7.69 -22.94 -4.96
C PHE A 159 -8.59 -22.62 -6.14
N GLU A 160 -9.79 -23.21 -6.10
CA GLU A 160 -10.85 -22.91 -7.05
C GLU A 160 -11.77 -21.81 -6.51
N ASN A 161 -12.55 -21.18 -7.40
CA ASN A 161 -13.53 -20.19 -6.97
C ASN A 161 -14.82 -20.90 -6.53
N PRO A 162 -15.17 -20.92 -5.22
CA PRO A 162 -16.32 -21.66 -4.73
C PRO A 162 -17.65 -21.17 -5.32
N VAL A 163 -17.75 -19.86 -5.61
CA VAL A 163 -18.97 -19.28 -6.20
C VAL A 163 -19.18 -19.76 -7.64
N LEU A 164 -18.10 -19.83 -8.43
CA LEU A 164 -18.18 -20.36 -9.79
C LEU A 164 -18.47 -21.86 -9.78
N GLN A 165 -17.80 -22.62 -8.91
CA GLN A 165 -18.05 -24.05 -8.77
C GLN A 165 -19.52 -24.32 -8.44
N GLN A 166 -20.07 -23.65 -7.41
CA GLN A 166 -21.47 -23.81 -7.04
C GLN A 166 -22.42 -23.45 -8.19
N HIS A 167 -22.12 -22.37 -8.90
CA HIS A 167 -22.93 -21.93 -10.04
C HIS A 167 -22.99 -23.00 -11.14
N PHE A 168 -21.84 -23.52 -11.56
CA PHE A 168 -21.79 -24.51 -12.65
C PHE A 168 -22.33 -25.88 -12.22
N ARG A 169 -22.14 -26.32 -10.97
CA ARG A 169 -22.76 -27.54 -10.46
C ARG A 169 -24.28 -27.46 -10.42
N ASN A 170 -24.82 -26.30 -10.05
CA ASN A 170 -26.27 -26.09 -10.12
C ASN A 170 -26.78 -26.15 -11.56
N LEU A 171 -26.07 -25.54 -12.52
CA LEU A 171 -26.45 -25.58 -13.93
C LEU A 171 -26.37 -27.00 -14.51
N GLU A 172 -25.35 -27.77 -14.13
CA GLU A 172 -25.19 -29.17 -14.54
C GLU A 172 -26.33 -30.04 -14.01
N ALA A 173 -26.69 -29.88 -12.73
CA ALA A 173 -27.81 -30.59 -12.13
C ALA A 173 -29.14 -30.28 -12.84
N LEU A 174 -29.37 -29.02 -13.20
CA LEU A 174 -30.54 -28.61 -13.98
C LEU A 174 -30.51 -29.16 -15.42
N ALA A 175 -29.34 -29.22 -16.05
CA ALA A 175 -29.20 -29.71 -17.42
C ALA A 175 -29.37 -31.23 -17.53
N LEU A 176 -29.06 -31.96 -16.46
CA LEU A 176 -29.16 -33.42 -16.36
C LEU A 176 -30.42 -33.89 -15.63
N ASP A 177 -31.33 -32.98 -15.28
CA ASP A 177 -32.55 -33.25 -14.50
C ASP A 177 -32.27 -34.02 -13.17
N LEU A 178 -31.18 -33.68 -12.50
CA LEU A 178 -30.84 -34.23 -11.19
C LEU A 178 -31.72 -33.59 -10.09
N MET A 179 -32.04 -34.36 -9.05
CA MET A 179 -32.89 -33.89 -7.95
C MET A 179 -32.20 -32.82 -7.09
N GLU A 180 -30.88 -32.92 -6.93
CA GLU A 180 -30.08 -31.97 -6.19
C GLU A 180 -28.68 -31.83 -6.81
N PRO A 181 -28.06 -30.66 -6.71
CA PRO A 181 -26.69 -30.45 -7.16
C PRO A 181 -25.68 -31.14 -6.22
N GLU A 182 -24.56 -31.58 -6.80
CA GLU A 182 -23.47 -32.16 -6.02
C GLU A 182 -22.91 -31.13 -5.01
N PRO A 183 -22.70 -31.52 -3.74
CA PRO A 183 -22.10 -30.64 -2.74
C PRO A 183 -20.63 -30.39 -3.06
N ILE A 184 -20.19 -29.15 -2.90
CA ILE A 184 -18.81 -28.72 -3.17
C ILE A 184 -18.10 -28.43 -1.86
N GLU A 185 -16.86 -28.90 -1.74
CA GLU A 185 -15.96 -28.53 -0.64
C GLU A 185 -15.31 -27.17 -0.93
N ASP A 186 -15.49 -26.20 -0.03
CA ASP A 186 -14.82 -24.90 -0.14
C ASP A 186 -13.37 -25.00 0.34
N LEU A 187 -12.45 -25.14 -0.62
CA LEU A 187 -11.02 -25.22 -0.37
C LEU A 187 -10.40 -23.90 0.14
N THR A 188 -11.14 -22.78 0.12
CA THR A 188 -10.66 -21.48 0.62
C THR A 188 -10.81 -21.35 2.14
N LEU A 189 -11.61 -22.20 2.77
CA LEU A 189 -11.78 -22.21 4.21
C LEU A 189 -10.55 -22.84 4.89
N PRO A 190 -10.02 -22.22 5.97
CA PRO A 190 -8.93 -22.80 6.73
C PRO A 190 -9.34 -24.13 7.38
N LYS A 191 -8.46 -25.13 7.32
CA LYS A 191 -8.65 -26.43 8.00
C LYS A 191 -8.35 -26.29 9.50
N THR A 192 -9.26 -25.69 10.26
CA THR A 192 -9.10 -25.33 11.67
C THR A 192 -8.62 -26.49 12.53
N ASP A 193 -9.27 -27.65 12.45
CA ASP A 193 -8.93 -28.82 13.28
C ASP A 193 -7.50 -29.30 13.01
N MET A 194 -7.06 -29.28 11.75
CA MET A 194 -5.69 -29.62 11.38
C MET A 194 -4.68 -28.58 11.89
N ILE A 195 -5.05 -27.30 11.82
CA ILE A 195 -4.22 -26.18 12.29
C ILE A 195 -4.02 -26.30 13.81
N ASP A 196 -5.10 -26.49 14.57
CA ASP A 196 -5.07 -26.57 16.03
C ASP A 196 -4.25 -27.77 16.51
N ASN A 197 -4.48 -28.94 15.92
CA ASN A 197 -3.71 -30.14 16.21
C ASN A 197 -2.21 -29.97 15.90
N ARG A 198 -1.86 -29.23 14.85
CA ARG A 198 -0.47 -28.99 14.46
C ARG A 198 0.21 -27.99 15.41
N LEU A 199 -0.50 -26.94 15.79
CA LEU A 199 0.02 -25.91 16.69
C LEU A 199 0.21 -26.44 18.11
N GLY A 200 -0.71 -27.24 18.64
CA GLY A 200 -0.64 -27.77 20.00
C GLY A 200 -0.66 -26.64 21.03
N SER A 201 0.31 -26.64 21.96
CA SER A 201 0.43 -25.60 23.00
C SER A 201 0.97 -24.25 22.51
N LEU A 202 1.55 -24.19 21.31
CA LEU A 202 2.21 -22.97 20.82
C LEU A 202 1.28 -21.77 20.71
N SER A 203 -0.01 -22.02 20.41
CA SER A 203 -1.02 -20.96 20.34
C SER A 203 -1.25 -20.32 21.72
N GLU A 204 -1.35 -21.13 22.77
CA GLU A 204 -1.54 -20.66 24.15
C GLU A 204 -0.27 -20.00 24.70
N GLU A 205 0.90 -20.59 24.46
CA GLU A 205 2.18 -20.00 24.85
C GLU A 205 2.38 -18.60 24.22
N PHE A 206 2.01 -18.44 22.94
CA PHE A 206 2.09 -17.14 22.27
C PHE A 206 1.07 -16.14 22.82
N LYS A 207 -0.14 -16.59 23.17
CA LYS A 207 -1.15 -15.75 23.82
C LYS A 207 -0.68 -15.24 25.17
N GLU A 208 -0.07 -16.09 26.01
CA GLU A 208 0.45 -15.70 27.32
C GLU A 208 1.56 -14.63 27.21
N LEU A 209 2.38 -14.68 26.15
CA LEU A 209 3.46 -13.72 25.92
C LEU A 209 2.99 -12.35 25.39
N VAL A 210 1.81 -12.28 24.77
CA VAL A 210 1.32 -11.07 24.08
C VAL A 210 0.12 -10.45 24.76
N TYR A 211 -0.86 -11.26 25.15
CA TYR A 211 -2.11 -10.77 25.70
C TYR A 211 -2.04 -10.69 27.23
N PRO A 212 -2.32 -9.50 27.81
CA PRO A 212 -2.43 -9.37 29.26
C PRO A 212 -3.55 -10.26 29.83
N PRO A 213 -3.43 -10.69 31.10
CA PRO A 213 -4.49 -11.46 31.75
C PRO A 213 -5.79 -10.65 31.80
N GLY A 214 -6.90 -11.26 31.36
CA GLY A 214 -8.21 -10.61 31.27
C GLY A 214 -8.44 -9.80 29.98
N TYR A 215 -7.50 -9.81 29.04
CA TYR A 215 -7.71 -9.25 27.71
C TYR A 215 -8.75 -10.05 26.94
N ASN A 216 -9.85 -9.39 26.54
CA ASN A 216 -10.85 -10.00 25.67
C ASN A 216 -10.61 -9.54 24.21
N PRO A 217 -10.06 -10.41 23.34
CA PRO A 217 -9.77 -10.06 21.95
C PRO A 217 -11.03 -9.77 21.11
N GLU A 218 -12.20 -10.22 21.55
CA GLU A 218 -13.48 -9.98 20.87
C GLU A 218 -14.26 -8.78 21.42
N SER A 219 -13.79 -8.21 22.54
CA SER A 219 -14.38 -6.98 23.06
C SER A 219 -14.04 -5.84 22.10
N LYS A 220 -15.06 -5.30 21.42
CA LYS A 220 -14.89 -4.07 20.62
C LYS A 220 -14.29 -3.02 21.54
N ALA A 221 -13.08 -2.57 21.21
CA ALA A 221 -12.42 -1.47 21.91
C ALA A 221 -13.43 -0.34 22.09
N VAL A 222 -13.79 -0.06 23.34
CA VAL A 222 -14.71 1.02 23.66
C VAL A 222 -14.04 2.29 23.18
N LYS A 223 -14.48 2.80 22.01
CA LYS A 223 -14.22 4.18 21.61
C LYS A 223 -14.53 5.02 22.84
N ARG A 224 -13.51 5.64 23.44
CA ARG A 224 -13.72 6.67 24.46
C ARG A 224 -14.74 7.62 23.88
N LYS A 225 -15.97 7.58 24.40
CA LYS A 225 -16.98 8.59 24.13
C LYS A 225 -16.35 9.91 24.55
N GLN A 226 -16.04 10.78 23.59
CA GLN A 226 -16.04 12.20 23.88
C GLN A 226 -17.43 12.50 24.43
N ALA A 227 -17.47 12.97 25.67
CA ALA A 227 -18.72 13.30 26.33
C ALA A 227 -19.35 14.48 25.57
N ASP A 228 -20.42 14.20 24.84
CA ASP A 228 -21.39 15.20 24.43
C ASP A 228 -22.04 15.75 25.71
N GLY A 229 -21.73 17.00 26.03
CA GLY A 229 -22.34 17.76 27.10
C GLY A 229 -22.78 19.11 26.57
N SER A 230 -24.04 19.23 26.17
CA SER A 230 -24.69 20.49 25.83
C SER A 230 -25.15 21.21 27.10
N SER A 231 -24.66 22.43 27.35
CA SER A 231 -25.41 23.66 27.69
C SER A 231 -24.58 24.74 28.42
N GLN A 232 -24.57 25.93 27.80
CA GLN A 232 -24.29 27.31 28.22
C GLN A 232 -23.63 27.62 29.59
N ALA A 233 -22.49 28.35 29.54
CA ALA A 233 -22.35 29.73 30.03
C ALA A 233 -20.86 30.15 30.01
N GLY A 234 -20.57 31.35 29.48
CA GLY A 234 -19.21 31.80 29.21
C GLY A 234 -18.34 32.03 30.44
N LYS A 235 -17.07 31.61 30.35
CA LYS A 235 -15.92 32.22 31.05
C LYS A 235 -14.59 31.75 30.41
N LYS A 236 -13.92 32.70 29.76
CA LYS A 236 -12.49 32.76 29.40
C LYS A 236 -11.83 31.48 28.88
N ALA A 237 -11.68 31.41 27.56
CA ALA A 237 -10.75 30.50 26.90
C ALA A 237 -9.31 30.75 27.43
N LYS A 238 -8.81 29.81 28.24
CA LYS A 238 -7.38 29.61 28.44
C LYS A 238 -6.85 28.96 27.17
N THR A 239 -6.07 29.70 26.40
CA THR A 239 -5.26 29.17 25.30
C THR A 239 -4.21 28.26 25.92
N GLU A 240 -4.42 26.95 25.91
CA GLU A 240 -3.36 25.97 26.15
C GLU A 240 -2.66 25.73 24.81
N SER A 241 -1.56 26.44 24.59
CA SER A 241 -0.65 26.21 23.46
C SER A 241 0.75 25.93 24.00
N SER A 242 0.89 24.86 24.78
CA SER A 242 2.19 24.36 25.20
C SER A 242 2.89 23.68 24.02
N ILE A 243 3.82 24.39 23.38
CA ILE A 243 4.72 23.82 22.38
C ILE A 243 5.67 22.84 23.08
N SER A 244 5.86 21.66 22.50
CA SER A 244 6.75 20.63 23.05
C SER A 244 8.24 20.97 22.85
N GLU A 245 9.12 20.42 23.68
CA GLU A 245 10.59 20.65 23.58
C GLU A 245 11.15 20.25 22.21
N ALA A 246 10.63 19.16 21.62
CA ALA A 246 11.05 18.66 20.31
C ALA A 246 10.71 19.65 19.18
N GLU A 247 9.54 20.29 19.26
CA GLU A 247 9.13 21.32 18.30
C GLU A 247 9.99 22.58 18.45
N LEU A 248 10.29 23.01 19.69
CA LEU A 248 11.18 24.15 19.94
C LEU A 248 12.59 23.92 19.37
N LYS A 249 13.17 22.72 19.56
CA LYS A 249 14.46 22.34 18.94
C LYS A 249 14.39 22.38 17.40
N ALA A 250 13.29 21.93 16.81
CA ALA A 250 13.10 22.00 15.36
C ALA A 250 13.01 23.45 14.85
N TYR A 251 12.34 24.35 15.59
CA TYR A 251 12.29 25.77 15.26
C TYR A 251 13.66 26.45 15.36
N VAL A 252 14.51 26.07 16.34
CA VAL A 252 15.90 26.55 16.48
C VAL A 252 16.73 26.11 15.29
N LYS A 253 16.71 24.81 14.97
CA LYS A 253 17.51 24.22 13.88
C LYS A 253 17.15 24.78 12.50
N ASN A 254 15.87 25.11 12.28
CA ASN A 254 15.38 25.65 11.02
C ASN A 254 15.45 27.18 10.93
N GLY A 255 15.93 27.87 11.98
CA GLY A 255 16.02 29.34 12.02
C GLY A 255 14.66 30.06 11.95
N THR A 256 13.56 29.39 12.29
CA THR A 256 12.18 29.88 12.11
C THR A 256 11.52 30.42 13.39
N LEU A 257 12.23 30.48 14.52
CA LEU A 257 11.71 31.04 15.78
C LEU A 257 11.16 32.47 15.63
N GLY A 258 11.75 33.29 14.74
CA GLY A 258 11.29 34.65 14.49
C GLY A 258 9.85 34.74 13.94
N LYS A 259 9.30 33.63 13.43
CA LYS A 259 7.92 33.54 12.94
C LYS A 259 6.90 33.28 14.05
N LEU A 260 7.33 32.85 15.24
CA LEU A 260 6.44 32.65 16.38
C LEU A 260 5.93 33.98 16.93
N THR A 261 4.74 33.97 17.53
CA THR A 261 4.15 35.15 18.16
C THR A 261 4.81 35.40 19.52
N VAL A 262 4.87 36.66 19.95
CA VAL A 262 5.48 37.04 21.23
C VAL A 262 4.88 36.30 22.45
N PRO A 263 3.57 36.03 22.54
CA PRO A 263 3.00 35.25 23.64
C PRO A 263 3.57 33.84 23.75
N VAL A 264 3.72 33.16 22.60
CA VAL A 264 4.26 31.80 22.50
C VAL A 264 5.74 31.75 22.91
N LEU A 265 6.53 32.73 22.47
CA LEU A 265 7.93 32.87 22.86
C LEU A 265 8.08 33.14 24.36
N LYS A 266 7.21 33.96 24.96
CA LYS A 266 7.20 34.22 26.41
C LYS A 266 6.82 32.97 27.21
N GLU A 267 5.91 32.15 26.71
CA GLU A 267 5.51 30.91 27.35
C GLU A 267 6.65 29.88 27.31
N ALA A 268 7.29 29.68 26.14
CA ALA A 268 8.48 28.85 26.01
C ALA A 268 9.62 29.32 26.93
N CYS A 269 9.91 30.62 26.99
CA CYS A 269 10.93 31.16 27.89
C CYS A 269 10.58 30.95 29.37
N ARG A 270 9.30 30.97 29.76
CA ARG A 270 8.89 30.67 31.15
C ARG A 270 9.16 29.23 31.53
N THR A 271 8.93 28.28 30.62
CA THR A 271 9.19 26.85 30.86
C THR A 271 10.66 26.59 31.17
N TYR A 272 11.57 27.35 30.56
CA TYR A 272 13.03 27.24 30.75
C TYR A 272 13.62 28.31 31.68
N GLY A 273 12.79 29.11 32.36
CA GLY A 273 13.26 30.14 33.31
C GLY A 273 14.01 31.34 32.70
N LEU A 274 13.88 31.55 31.39
CA LEU A 274 14.56 32.63 30.64
C LEU A 274 13.77 33.95 30.72
N LYS A 275 14.47 35.09 30.84
CA LYS A 275 13.86 36.43 30.93
C LYS A 275 14.21 37.25 29.68
N GLY A 276 13.21 37.91 29.08
CA GLY A 276 13.38 38.81 27.95
C GLY A 276 12.15 39.71 27.74
N GLY A 277 12.37 40.94 27.26
CA GLY A 277 11.31 41.92 27.05
C GLY A 277 10.87 41.98 25.59
N LYS A 278 11.83 42.18 24.70
CA LYS A 278 11.61 42.33 23.25
C LYS A 278 11.58 40.97 22.55
N LYS A 279 10.90 40.90 21.40
CA LYS A 279 10.78 39.66 20.60
C LYS A 279 12.14 39.07 20.24
N GLN A 280 13.09 39.92 19.83
CA GLN A 280 14.43 39.49 19.45
C GLN A 280 15.21 38.90 20.63
N GLU A 281 15.16 39.53 21.80
CA GLU A 281 15.80 39.04 23.04
C GLU A 281 15.27 37.66 23.46
N LEU A 282 13.98 37.39 23.27
CA LEU A 282 13.39 36.09 23.57
C LEU A 282 13.84 35.00 22.59
N VAL A 283 14.01 35.36 21.31
CA VAL A 283 14.53 34.43 20.29
C VAL A 283 15.99 34.11 20.57
N ASP A 284 16.81 35.13 20.82
CA ASP A 284 18.25 34.97 21.09
C ASP A 284 18.48 34.14 22.37
N ALA A 285 17.69 34.38 23.43
CA ALA A 285 17.79 33.60 24.67
C ALA A 285 17.43 32.12 24.50
N LEU A 286 16.42 31.79 23.68
CA LEU A 286 16.06 30.40 23.39
C LEU A 286 17.11 29.73 22.48
N VAL A 287 17.65 30.44 21.50
CA VAL A 287 18.72 29.94 20.63
C VAL A 287 19.98 29.65 21.43
N ASP A 288 20.38 30.55 22.33
CA ASP A 288 21.55 30.35 23.20
C ASP A 288 21.37 29.17 24.17
N TYR A 289 20.16 28.99 24.72
CA TYR A 289 19.86 27.88 25.62
C TYR A 289 19.97 26.52 24.92
N PHE A 290 19.40 26.38 23.71
CA PHE A 290 19.44 25.14 22.94
C PHE A 290 20.74 24.92 22.14
N ASN A 291 21.61 25.93 22.04
CA ASN A 291 22.95 25.77 21.48
C ASN A 291 24.00 25.40 22.54
N LYS A 292 23.75 25.71 23.82
CA LYS A 292 24.65 25.38 24.95
C LYS A 292 24.35 24.00 25.58
N ASN A 293 23.14 23.48 25.40
CA ASN A 293 22.68 22.16 25.87
C ASN A 293 22.26 21.29 24.69
#